data_AF-A0AAE6IK34-F1
#
_entry.id   AF-A0AAE6IK34-F1
#
_cell.length_a   1.000
_cell.length_b   1.000
_cell.length_c   1.000
_cell.angle_alpha   90.00
_cell.angle_beta   90.00
_cell.angle_gamma   90.00
#
_symmetry.space_group_name_H-M   'P 1'
#
loop_
_entity.id
_entity.type
_entity.pdbx_description
1 polymer ?
#
loop_
_entity_poly.entity_id
_entity_poly.type
_entity_poly.pdbx_seq_one_letter_code
_entity_poly.pdbx_strand_id
1 'polypeptide(L)'
;MSFEQDIKKLRMGQGMTQQELADQVHVSRQTVSTWETGKNYPSLDVLRSLSLLFDISFEKIMFGEEIDMKDKRISVAESIDKDVSLKQRYKKVAIIFGSMLLLLIAWVVTLTIGYQKGINTIDRLNPFLQYQVAYTKMPDDKEINPNNQKNHGYWTRWFSDNEMGTDWHKLTLTTGINPGVKNPYVMAYHKGSYVKIARIVPGSSVSQVMKSNVSAVNRLVYSKNKENLSLNMGPTKTLKHKIHYSRAIQELVVE
;
A
#
# COMPACT_ATOMS: atom_id res chain seq x y z
N MET A 1 56.50 31.03 -1.87
CA MET A 1 57.67 31.29 -2.73
C MET A 1 57.17 32.03 -3.96
N SER A 2 58.01 32.80 -4.64
CA SER A 2 57.59 33.62 -5.78
C SER A 2 58.05 32.99 -7.09
N PHE A 3 57.24 33.10 -8.15
CA PHE A 3 57.48 32.49 -9.46
C PHE A 3 58.89 32.75 -10.00
N GLU A 4 59.43 33.96 -9.81
CA GLU A 4 60.76 34.35 -10.29
C GLU A 4 61.87 33.51 -9.65
N GLN A 5 61.71 33.22 -8.35
CA GLN A 5 62.67 32.44 -7.57
C GLN A 5 62.57 30.96 -7.92
N ASP A 6 61.37 30.48 -8.21
CA ASP A 6 61.11 29.07 -8.48
C ASP A 6 61.60 28.68 -9.88
N ILE A 7 61.39 29.51 -10.91
CA ILE A 7 61.97 29.30 -12.24
C ILE A 7 63.51 29.30 -12.19
N LYS A 8 64.10 30.23 -11.45
CA LYS A 8 65.57 30.29 -11.29
C LYS A 8 66.10 29.03 -10.61
N LYS A 9 65.41 28.53 -9.57
CA LYS A 9 65.78 27.29 -8.87
C LYS A 9 65.63 26.08 -9.79
N LEU A 10 64.54 25.96 -10.55
CA LEU A 10 64.31 24.86 -11.49
C LEU A 10 65.39 24.82 -12.57
N ARG A 11 65.71 25.97 -13.16
CA ARG A 11 66.80 26.10 -14.13
C ARG A 11 68.14 25.66 -13.54
N MET A 12 68.49 26.19 -12.36
CA MET A 12 69.75 25.85 -11.69
C MET A 12 69.79 24.38 -11.24
N GLY A 13 68.65 23.81 -10.84
CA GLY A 13 68.52 22.40 -10.47
C GLY A 13 68.78 21.44 -11.62
N GLN A 14 68.48 21.86 -12.86
CA GLN A 14 68.85 21.13 -14.07
C GLN A 14 70.21 21.55 -14.66
N GLY A 15 70.97 22.42 -13.98
CA GLY A 15 72.30 22.86 -14.42
C GLY A 15 72.32 23.75 -15.66
N MET A 16 71.18 24.32 -16.07
CA MET A 16 71.05 25.08 -17.31
C MET A 16 71.46 26.55 -17.15
N THR A 17 72.00 27.16 -18.20
CA THR A 17 72.18 28.61 -18.34
C THR A 17 70.88 29.30 -18.77
N GLN A 18 70.78 30.63 -18.61
CA GLN A 18 69.61 31.38 -19.08
C GLN A 18 69.42 31.30 -20.60
N GLN A 19 70.51 31.12 -21.36
CA GLN A 19 70.43 30.93 -22.82
C GLN A 19 69.84 29.55 -23.14
N GLU A 20 70.32 28.49 -22.47
CA GLU A 20 69.83 27.14 -22.70
C GLU A 20 68.34 27.00 -22.35
N LEU A 21 67.89 27.59 -21.24
CA LEU A 21 66.46 27.62 -20.92
C LEU A 21 65.65 28.37 -21.99
N ALA A 22 66.17 29.49 -22.49
CA ALA A 22 65.52 30.28 -23.52
C ALA A 22 65.38 29.49 -24.84
N ASP A 23 66.41 28.72 -25.19
CA ASP A 23 66.41 27.86 -26.39
C ASP A 23 65.39 26.72 -26.26
N GLN A 24 65.28 26.11 -25.07
CA GLN A 24 64.35 25.00 -24.78
C GLN A 24 62.87 25.42 -24.84
N VAL A 25 62.55 26.65 -24.41
CA VAL A 25 61.16 27.16 -24.46
C VAL A 25 60.91 28.14 -25.60
N HIS A 26 61.85 28.24 -26.55
CA HIS A 26 61.79 29.06 -27.76
C HIS A 26 61.49 30.56 -27.52
N VAL A 27 62.22 31.16 -26.58
CA VAL A 27 62.16 32.61 -26.29
C VAL A 27 63.56 33.22 -26.35
N SER A 28 63.65 34.54 -26.20
CA SER A 28 64.96 35.20 -26.06
C SER A 28 65.52 35.04 -24.65
N ARG A 29 66.85 34.99 -24.52
CA ARG A 29 67.54 35.03 -23.21
C ARG A 29 67.12 36.21 -22.34
N GLN A 30 66.85 37.36 -22.97
CA GLN A 30 66.37 38.54 -22.27
C GLN A 30 64.99 38.30 -21.63
N THR A 31 64.11 37.54 -22.30
CA THR A 31 62.80 37.14 -21.77
C THR A 31 62.94 36.26 -20.53
N VAL A 32 63.84 35.28 -20.54
CA VAL A 32 64.13 34.46 -19.35
C VAL A 32 64.67 35.31 -18.20
N SER A 33 65.57 36.25 -18.49
CA SER A 33 66.11 37.16 -17.48
C SER A 33 65.05 38.08 -16.87
N THR A 34 64.01 38.48 -17.61
CA THR A 34 62.93 39.30 -17.06
C THR A 34 61.99 38.50 -16.17
N TRP A 35 61.79 37.20 -16.46
CA TRP A 35 61.06 36.29 -15.57
C TRP A 35 61.81 36.07 -14.25
N GLU A 36 63.12 35.78 -14.30
CA GLU A 36 63.92 35.57 -13.09
C GLU A 36 64.12 36.83 -12.22
N THR A 37 63.78 38.01 -12.77
CA THR A 37 63.86 39.30 -12.05
C THR A 37 62.48 39.91 -11.76
N GLY A 38 61.39 39.23 -12.09
CA GLY A 38 60.02 39.65 -11.78
C GLY A 38 59.51 40.84 -12.57
N LYS A 39 60.18 41.17 -13.67
CA LYS A 39 59.81 42.30 -14.53
C LYS A 39 58.70 41.92 -15.51
N ASN A 40 58.54 40.64 -15.81
CA ASN A 40 57.50 40.14 -16.71
C ASN A 40 57.13 38.69 -16.35
N TYR A 41 55.96 38.25 -16.79
CA TYR A 41 55.51 36.87 -16.67
C TYR A 41 55.43 36.19 -18.05
N PRO A 42 55.72 34.88 -18.16
CA PRO A 42 55.55 34.13 -19.39
C PRO A 42 54.07 34.06 -19.82
N SER A 43 53.82 33.89 -21.12
CA SER A 43 52.49 33.60 -21.65
C SER A 43 52.05 32.17 -21.30
N LEU A 44 50.75 31.89 -21.44
CA LEU A 44 50.19 30.55 -21.17
C LEU A 44 50.87 29.44 -21.98
N ASP A 45 51.24 29.70 -23.23
CA ASP A 45 51.91 28.71 -24.07
C ASP A 45 53.34 28.42 -23.59
N VAL A 46 54.05 29.45 -23.15
CA VAL A 46 55.39 29.30 -22.58
C VAL A 46 55.33 28.61 -21.22
N LEU A 47 54.32 28.90 -20.40
CA LEU A 47 54.08 28.20 -19.13
C LEU A 47 53.81 26.71 -19.35
N ARG A 48 53.09 26.34 -20.42
CA ARG A 48 52.92 24.94 -20.81
C ARG A 48 54.26 24.30 -21.20
N SER A 49 55.09 24.99 -21.97
CA SER A 49 56.43 24.52 -22.32
C SER A 49 57.34 24.34 -21.10
N LEU A 50 57.27 25.26 -20.13
CA LEU A 50 58.00 25.16 -18.85
C LEU A 50 57.48 24.01 -17.99
N SER A 51 56.15 23.80 -17.94
CA SER A 51 55.52 22.67 -17.26
C SER A 51 56.00 21.32 -17.80
N LEU A 52 56.11 21.20 -19.12
CA LEU A 52 56.66 20.01 -19.77
C LEU A 52 58.17 19.84 -19.56
N LEU A 53 58.94 20.93 -19.64
CA LEU A 53 60.40 20.90 -19.48
C LEU A 53 60.83 20.49 -18.05
N PHE A 54 60.10 20.97 -17.05
CA PHE A 54 60.41 20.73 -15.64
C PHE A 54 59.57 19.61 -15.00
N ASP A 55 58.68 18.97 -15.76
CA ASP A 55 57.75 17.91 -15.30
C ASP A 55 56.97 18.28 -14.02
N ILE A 56 56.42 19.50 -14.02
CA ILE A 56 55.64 20.06 -12.91
C ILE A 56 54.33 20.63 -13.42
N SER A 57 53.27 20.56 -12.60
CA SER A 57 51.97 21.11 -12.99
C SER A 57 52.01 22.62 -13.19
N PHE A 58 51.18 23.11 -14.11
CA PHE A 58 50.99 24.54 -14.36
C PHE A 58 50.66 25.30 -13.07
N GLU A 59 49.82 24.72 -12.24
CA GLU A 59 49.38 25.30 -10.97
C GLU A 59 50.53 25.38 -9.96
N LYS A 60 51.45 24.41 -9.96
CA LYS A 60 52.67 24.45 -9.11
C LYS A 60 53.61 25.58 -9.56
N ILE A 61 53.76 25.78 -10.88
CA ILE A 61 54.57 26.89 -11.41
C ILE A 61 53.94 28.24 -11.04
N MET A 62 52.63 28.38 -11.18
CA MET A 62 51.94 29.67 -11.01
C MET A 62 51.65 30.05 -9.56
N PHE A 63 51.25 29.08 -8.73
CA PHE A 63 50.73 29.32 -7.39
C PHE A 63 51.61 28.74 -6.29
N GLY A 64 52.65 27.96 -6.63
CA GLY A 64 53.56 27.35 -5.66
C GLY A 64 52.92 26.24 -4.81
N GLU A 65 51.70 25.82 -5.15
CA GLU A 65 50.97 24.76 -4.45
C GLU A 65 50.99 23.47 -5.28
N GLU A 66 51.37 22.35 -4.66
CA GLU A 66 51.13 21.03 -5.22
C GLU A 66 49.65 20.70 -5.10
N ILE A 67 48.90 20.94 -6.17
CA ILE A 67 47.54 20.41 -6.27
C ILE A 67 47.66 18.97 -6.75
N ASP A 68 47.63 18.00 -5.83
CA ASP A 68 47.56 16.59 -6.19
C ASP A 68 46.24 16.31 -6.93
N MET A 69 46.33 16.14 -8.26
CA MET A 69 45.16 15.86 -9.09
C MET A 69 44.49 14.52 -8.76
N LYS A 70 45.11 13.63 -7.95
CA LYS A 70 44.45 12.41 -7.45
C LYS A 70 43.24 12.71 -6.57
N ASP A 71 43.31 13.69 -5.69
CA ASP A 71 42.25 13.96 -4.72
C ASP A 71 40.94 14.44 -5.38
N LYS A 72 41.04 15.18 -6.49
CA LYS A 72 39.87 15.71 -7.19
C LYS A 72 39.13 14.64 -8.02
N ARG A 73 39.85 13.64 -8.53
CA ARG A 73 39.21 12.50 -9.24
C ARG A 73 38.49 11.57 -8.27
N ILE A 74 39.05 11.36 -7.08
CA ILE A 74 38.47 10.52 -6.03
C ILE A 74 37.19 11.17 -5.48
N SER A 75 37.18 12.49 -5.23
CA SER A 75 35.99 13.17 -4.68
C SER A 75 34.81 13.29 -5.66
N VAL A 76 35.07 13.43 -6.97
CA VAL A 76 34.02 13.43 -8.00
C VAL A 76 33.44 12.03 -8.19
N ALA A 77 34.27 10.98 -8.20
CA ALA A 77 33.78 9.60 -8.27
C ALA A 77 32.95 9.23 -7.03
N GLU A 78 33.38 9.64 -5.84
CA GLU A 78 32.68 9.34 -4.58
C GLU A 78 31.34 10.09 -4.46
N SER A 79 31.26 11.33 -4.96
CA SER A 79 29.99 12.08 -5.00
C SER A 79 29.00 11.52 -6.02
N ILE A 80 29.47 11.00 -7.15
CA ILE A 80 28.62 10.29 -8.13
C ILE A 80 28.08 8.99 -7.54
N ASP A 81 28.91 8.21 -6.85
CA ASP A 81 28.49 6.94 -6.23
C ASP A 81 27.48 7.13 -5.09
N LYS A 82 27.60 8.19 -4.29
CA LYS A 82 26.61 8.54 -3.27
C LYS A 82 25.26 8.90 -3.89
N ASP A 83 25.24 9.66 -4.99
CA ASP A 83 24.00 10.04 -5.68
C ASP A 83 23.31 8.86 -6.39
N VAL A 84 24.10 7.98 -7.01
CA VAL A 84 23.60 6.75 -7.64
C VAL A 84 23.04 5.79 -6.59
N SER A 85 23.75 5.59 -5.48
CA SER A 85 23.31 4.68 -4.41
C SER A 85 22.09 5.20 -3.65
N LEU A 86 21.96 6.51 -3.44
CA LEU A 86 20.75 7.14 -2.90
C LEU A 86 19.54 6.89 -3.81
N LYS A 87 19.65 7.19 -5.11
CA LYS A 87 18.57 6.94 -6.09
C LYS A 87 18.15 5.46 -6.13
N GLN A 88 19.10 4.54 -6.03
CA GLN A 88 18.81 3.10 -5.97
C GLN A 88 18.06 2.71 -4.68
N ARG A 89 18.42 3.29 -3.52
CA ARG A 89 17.71 3.04 -2.25
C ARG A 89 16.28 3.57 -2.31
N TYR A 90 16.06 4.80 -2.78
CA TYR A 90 14.71 5.37 -2.93
C TYR A 90 13.84 4.55 -3.88
N LYS A 91 14.40 4.04 -4.98
CA LYS A 91 13.67 3.15 -5.89
C LYS A 91 13.23 1.85 -5.20
N LYS A 92 14.11 1.22 -4.42
CA LYS A 92 13.77 0.00 -3.65
C LYS A 92 12.68 0.28 -2.62
N VAL A 93 12.82 1.37 -1.87
CA VAL A 93 11.84 1.81 -0.86
C VAL A 93 10.49 2.09 -1.51
N ALA A 94 10.46 2.79 -2.65
CA ALA A 94 9.24 3.06 -3.40
C ALA A 94 8.57 1.78 -3.91
N ILE A 95 9.33 0.79 -4.37
CA ILE A 95 8.78 -0.52 -4.78
C ILE A 95 8.17 -1.26 -3.58
N ILE A 96 8.82 -1.22 -2.41
CA ILE A 96 8.30 -1.84 -1.18
C ILE A 96 6.99 -1.17 -0.74
N PHE A 97 6.95 0.17 -0.72
CA PHE A 97 5.71 0.88 -0.38
C PHE A 97 4.62 0.64 -1.43
N GLY A 98 4.97 0.62 -2.71
CA GLY A 98 4.03 0.31 -3.79
C GLY A 98 3.47 -1.11 -3.69
N SER A 99 4.30 -2.11 -3.37
CA SER A 99 3.84 -3.49 -3.17
C SER A 99 2.97 -3.63 -1.92
N MET A 100 3.32 -2.93 -0.83
CA MET A 100 2.51 -2.87 0.39
C MET A 100 1.13 -2.26 0.12
N LEU A 101 1.07 -1.17 -0.66
CA LEU A 101 -0.17 -0.53 -1.05
C LEU A 101 -1.03 -1.46 -1.93
N LEU A 102 -0.42 -2.16 -2.88
CA LEU A 102 -1.12 -3.14 -3.72
C LEU A 102 -1.70 -4.29 -2.90
N LEU A 103 -0.96 -4.80 -1.91
CA LEU A 103 -1.44 -5.83 -0.99
C LEU A 103 -2.62 -5.33 -0.16
N LEU A 104 -2.59 -4.07 0.31
CA LEU A 104 -3.69 -3.46 1.04
C LEU A 104 -4.94 -3.33 0.16
N ILE A 105 -4.79 -2.87 -1.08
CA ILE A 105 -5.90 -2.79 -2.04
C ILE A 105 -6.48 -4.18 -2.32
N ALA A 106 -5.63 -5.17 -2.57
CA ALA A 106 -6.06 -6.56 -2.77
C ALA A 106 -6.84 -7.09 -1.56
N TRP A 107 -6.36 -6.80 -0.35
CA TRP A 107 -7.06 -7.18 0.88
C TRP A 107 -8.45 -6.55 0.97
N VAL A 108 -8.58 -5.24 0.73
CA VAL A 108 -9.89 -4.56 0.71
C VAL A 108 -10.82 -5.16 -0.35
N VAL A 109 -10.32 -5.46 -1.56
CA VAL A 109 -11.11 -6.11 -2.62
C VAL A 109 -11.61 -7.49 -2.17
N THR A 110 -10.77 -8.29 -1.50
CA THR A 110 -11.21 -9.60 -0.98
C THR A 110 -12.31 -9.48 0.07
N LEU A 111 -12.26 -8.46 0.93
CA LEU A 111 -13.31 -8.17 1.92
C LEU A 111 -14.62 -7.79 1.22
N THR A 112 -14.57 -6.91 0.21
CA THR A 112 -15.76 -6.48 -0.54
C THR A 112 -16.41 -7.63 -1.30
N ILE A 113 -15.62 -8.46 -1.98
CA ILE A 113 -16.13 -9.65 -2.68
C ILE A 113 -16.70 -10.65 -1.68
N GLY A 114 -16.05 -10.83 -0.53
CA GLY A 114 -16.53 -11.71 0.54
C GLY A 114 -17.89 -11.27 1.08
N TYR A 115 -18.06 -9.97 1.31
CA TYR A 115 -19.33 -9.38 1.73
C TYR A 115 -20.43 -9.59 0.69
N GLN A 116 -20.16 -9.29 -0.59
CA GLN A 116 -21.13 -9.50 -1.67
C GLN A 116 -21.53 -10.97 -1.84
N LYS A 117 -20.59 -11.90 -1.61
CA LYS A 117 -20.85 -13.34 -1.70
C LYS A 117 -21.43 -13.93 -0.41
N GLY A 118 -21.59 -13.16 0.67
CA GLY A 118 -22.10 -13.64 1.96
C GLY A 118 -21.21 -14.73 2.57
N ILE A 119 -19.89 -14.53 2.56
CA ILE A 119 -18.94 -15.48 3.16
C ILE A 119 -18.76 -15.15 4.65
N ASN A 120 -19.40 -15.95 5.51
CA ASN A 120 -19.42 -15.75 6.96
C ASN A 120 -18.02 -15.60 7.60
N THR A 121 -17.02 -16.33 7.12
CA THR A 121 -15.65 -16.24 7.65
C THR A 121 -14.99 -14.90 7.34
N ILE A 122 -15.30 -14.30 6.19
CA ILE A 122 -14.79 -13.00 5.78
C ILE A 122 -15.53 -11.90 6.55
N ASP A 123 -16.86 -11.98 6.63
CA ASP A 123 -17.66 -10.96 7.32
C ASP A 123 -17.37 -10.90 8.82
N ARG A 124 -17.04 -12.05 9.44
CA ARG A 124 -16.58 -12.11 10.84
C ARG A 124 -15.32 -11.29 11.08
N LEU A 125 -14.37 -11.35 10.15
CA LEU A 125 -13.05 -10.71 10.28
C LEU A 125 -12.99 -9.31 9.67
N ASN A 126 -14.01 -8.91 8.90
CA ASN A 126 -14.07 -7.62 8.24
C ASN A 126 -14.22 -6.48 9.28
N PRO A 127 -13.23 -5.60 9.48
CA PRO A 127 -13.32 -4.54 10.49
C PRO A 127 -14.34 -3.44 10.15
N PHE A 128 -14.74 -3.31 8.88
CA PHE A 128 -15.64 -2.25 8.42
C PHE A 128 -17.12 -2.53 8.69
N LEU A 129 -17.49 -3.79 8.92
CA LEU A 129 -18.86 -4.16 9.25
C LEU A 129 -19.10 -4.00 10.75
N GLN A 130 -20.25 -3.46 11.13
CA GLN A 130 -20.69 -3.37 12.51
C GLN A 130 -21.68 -4.49 12.82
N TYR A 131 -21.77 -4.85 14.09
CA TYR A 131 -22.80 -5.78 14.53
C TYR A 131 -24.14 -5.07 14.66
N GLN A 132 -25.20 -5.70 14.18
CA GLN A 132 -26.57 -5.21 14.26
C GLN A 132 -27.52 -6.33 14.69
N VAL A 133 -28.69 -5.92 15.18
CA VAL A 133 -29.74 -6.83 15.62
C VAL A 133 -30.81 -6.84 14.55
N ALA A 134 -31.12 -8.04 14.07
CA ALA A 134 -32.13 -8.21 13.05
C ALA A 134 -33.18 -9.24 13.46
N TYR A 135 -34.39 -9.06 12.96
CA TYR A 135 -35.53 -9.90 13.33
C TYR A 135 -36.15 -10.56 12.10
N THR A 136 -36.63 -11.78 12.29
CA THR A 136 -37.50 -12.45 11.31
C THR A 136 -38.57 -13.27 12.01
N LYS A 137 -39.62 -13.63 11.28
CA LYS A 137 -40.67 -14.51 11.80
C LYS A 137 -40.15 -15.95 11.80
N MET A 138 -40.34 -16.66 12.90
CA MET A 138 -39.88 -18.05 12.99
C MET A 138 -40.57 -18.91 11.90
N PRO A 139 -39.80 -19.74 11.17
CA PRO A 139 -40.35 -20.69 10.20
C PRO A 139 -41.17 -21.80 10.88
N ASP A 140 -41.87 -22.60 10.05
CA ASP A 140 -42.63 -23.76 10.53
C ASP A 140 -41.69 -24.80 11.19
N ASP A 141 -42.19 -25.51 12.20
CA ASP A 141 -41.43 -26.49 13.00
C ASP A 141 -40.85 -27.61 12.12
N LYS A 142 -41.49 -27.89 10.97
CA LYS A 142 -41.01 -28.85 9.96
C LYS A 142 -39.73 -28.39 9.26
N GLU A 143 -39.56 -27.09 9.03
CA GLU A 143 -38.38 -26.54 8.34
C GLU A 143 -37.14 -26.49 9.23
N ILE A 144 -37.35 -26.22 10.53
CA ILE A 144 -36.28 -26.07 11.53
C ILE A 144 -35.85 -27.39 12.17
N ASN A 145 -36.60 -28.48 11.94
CA ASN A 145 -36.31 -29.77 12.54
C ASN A 145 -34.91 -30.27 12.15
N PRO A 146 -34.00 -30.54 13.12
CA PRO A 146 -32.67 -31.09 12.85
C PRO A 146 -32.70 -32.39 12.03
N ASN A 147 -33.75 -33.19 12.17
CA ASN A 147 -33.94 -34.46 11.47
C ASN A 147 -34.53 -34.29 10.06
N ASN A 148 -34.75 -33.07 9.58
CA ASN A 148 -35.22 -32.82 8.23
C ASN A 148 -34.12 -33.18 7.21
N GLN A 149 -34.32 -34.23 6.42
CA GLN A 149 -33.34 -34.72 5.43
C GLN A 149 -32.96 -33.68 4.36
N LYS A 150 -33.81 -32.69 4.09
CA LYS A 150 -33.57 -31.69 3.05
C LYS A 150 -32.56 -30.63 3.49
N ASN A 151 -32.70 -30.15 4.72
CA ASN A 151 -31.94 -28.99 5.19
C ASN A 151 -31.20 -29.23 6.52
N HIS A 152 -31.33 -30.39 7.16
CA HIS A 152 -30.65 -30.79 8.41
C HIS A 152 -30.77 -29.75 9.55
N GLY A 153 -31.95 -29.14 9.69
CA GLY A 153 -32.22 -28.09 10.69
C GLY A 153 -31.71 -26.68 10.32
N TYR A 154 -31.02 -26.52 9.19
CA TYR A 154 -30.61 -25.22 8.68
C TYR A 154 -31.75 -24.56 7.90
N TRP A 155 -31.92 -23.27 8.08
CA TRP A 155 -32.89 -22.51 7.31
C TRP A 155 -32.37 -21.11 7.02
N THR A 156 -32.80 -20.55 5.88
CA THR A 156 -32.35 -19.25 5.41
C THR A 156 -33.55 -18.33 5.19
N ARG A 157 -33.57 -17.18 5.85
CA ARG A 157 -34.61 -16.17 5.67
C ARG A 157 -34.00 -14.78 5.55
N TRP A 158 -34.82 -13.86 5.06
CA TRP A 158 -34.56 -12.44 5.16
C TRP A 158 -34.87 -11.96 6.57
N PHE A 159 -33.91 -11.25 7.13
CA PHE A 159 -34.01 -10.53 8.38
C PHE A 159 -34.18 -9.05 8.06
N SER A 160 -34.91 -8.37 8.93
CA SER A 160 -35.05 -6.93 8.91
C SER A 160 -34.20 -6.36 10.03
N ASP A 161 -33.31 -5.46 9.66
CA ASP A 161 -32.17 -5.09 10.50
C ASP A 161 -32.27 -3.64 10.98
N ASN A 162 -33.12 -2.85 10.31
CA ASN A 162 -33.32 -1.45 10.61
C ASN A 162 -34.81 -1.13 10.80
N GLU A 163 -35.06 -0.10 11.60
CA GLU A 163 -36.42 0.36 11.85
C GLU A 163 -37.03 1.02 10.60
N MET A 164 -36.21 1.48 9.66
CA MET A 164 -36.68 2.11 8.42
C MET A 164 -37.19 1.12 7.36
N GLY A 165 -36.95 -0.18 7.51
CA GLY A 165 -37.38 -1.22 6.57
C GLY A 165 -36.69 -1.19 5.21
N THR A 166 -35.56 -0.50 5.09
CA THR A 166 -34.81 -0.36 3.83
C THR A 166 -33.75 -1.45 3.67
N ASP A 167 -33.21 -1.94 4.79
CA ASP A 167 -32.08 -2.87 4.77
C ASP A 167 -32.52 -4.25 5.25
N TRP A 168 -32.09 -5.26 4.49
CA TRP A 168 -32.45 -6.64 4.71
C TRP A 168 -31.22 -7.51 4.54
N HIS A 169 -30.99 -8.42 5.48
CA HIS A 169 -29.92 -9.39 5.35
C HIS A 169 -30.47 -10.81 5.26
N LYS A 170 -29.93 -11.57 4.32
CA LYS A 170 -30.27 -12.98 4.16
C LYS A 170 -29.34 -13.80 5.06
N LEU A 171 -29.87 -14.30 6.17
CA LEU A 171 -29.09 -15.04 7.16
C LEU A 171 -29.52 -16.50 7.18
N THR A 172 -28.54 -17.39 7.36
CA THR A 172 -28.76 -18.83 7.53
C THR A 172 -28.51 -19.21 8.98
N LEU A 173 -29.44 -19.92 9.61
CA LEU A 173 -29.42 -20.27 11.03
C LEU A 173 -29.81 -21.73 11.26
N THR A 174 -29.44 -22.25 12.42
CA THR A 174 -29.92 -23.51 12.99
C THR A 174 -30.58 -23.19 14.33
N THR A 175 -31.85 -22.79 14.31
CA THR A 175 -32.58 -22.54 15.56
C THR A 175 -33.25 -23.82 16.02
N GLY A 176 -33.33 -24.02 17.35
CA GLY A 176 -34.13 -25.08 17.94
C GLY A 176 -35.65 -24.91 17.73
N ILE A 177 -36.41 -25.88 18.25
CA ILE A 177 -37.88 -25.89 18.24
C ILE A 177 -38.40 -24.78 19.15
N ASN A 178 -39.54 -24.18 18.80
CA ASN A 178 -40.17 -23.14 19.61
C ASN A 178 -40.51 -23.69 21.02
N PRO A 179 -40.00 -23.11 22.12
CA PRO A 179 -40.26 -23.60 23.47
C PRO A 179 -41.67 -23.23 23.99
N GLY A 180 -42.66 -23.05 23.10
CA GLY A 180 -44.04 -22.66 23.45
C GLY A 180 -44.28 -21.15 23.45
N VAL A 181 -43.40 -20.36 22.84
CA VAL A 181 -43.56 -18.89 22.75
C VAL A 181 -44.70 -18.55 21.78
N LYS A 182 -45.61 -17.67 22.21
CA LYS A 182 -46.70 -17.16 21.36
C LYS A 182 -46.16 -16.19 20.31
N ASN A 183 -46.50 -16.42 19.04
CA ASN A 183 -46.01 -15.64 17.89
C ASN A 183 -44.47 -15.50 17.90
N PRO A 184 -43.73 -16.61 17.72
CA PRO A 184 -42.28 -16.61 17.86
C PRO A 184 -41.59 -15.84 16.73
N TYR A 185 -40.65 -14.99 17.11
CA TYR A 185 -39.69 -14.34 16.22
C TYR A 185 -38.29 -14.82 16.55
N VAL A 186 -37.38 -14.68 15.59
CA VAL A 186 -35.97 -14.96 15.77
C VAL A 186 -35.21 -13.66 15.73
N MET A 187 -34.50 -13.35 16.81
CA MET A 187 -33.55 -12.26 16.90
C MET A 187 -32.16 -12.80 16.55
N ALA A 188 -31.49 -12.20 15.58
CA ALA A 188 -30.14 -12.51 15.17
C ALA A 188 -29.23 -11.31 15.46
N TYR A 189 -28.16 -11.53 16.22
CA TYR A 189 -27.06 -10.59 16.37
C TYR A 189 -25.96 -10.96 15.38
N HIS A 190 -25.79 -10.14 14.35
CA HIS A 190 -25.02 -10.51 13.17
C HIS A 190 -24.22 -9.33 12.60
N LYS A 191 -23.29 -9.66 11.71
CA LYS A 191 -22.40 -8.75 11.01
C LYS A 191 -22.28 -9.24 9.58
N GLY A 192 -22.94 -8.57 8.64
CA GLY A 192 -23.14 -9.09 7.28
C GLY A 192 -23.83 -10.46 7.32
N SER A 193 -23.25 -11.46 6.66
CA SER A 193 -23.72 -12.85 6.67
C SER A 193 -23.37 -13.64 7.94
N TYR A 194 -22.42 -13.15 8.74
CA TYR A 194 -21.98 -13.82 9.96
C TYR A 194 -22.94 -13.58 11.12
N VAL A 195 -23.55 -14.64 11.63
CA VAL A 195 -24.40 -14.57 12.82
C VAL A 195 -23.59 -15.00 14.05
N LYS A 196 -23.49 -14.12 15.04
CA LYS A 196 -22.80 -14.42 16.31
C LYS A 196 -23.75 -15.14 17.28
N ILE A 197 -24.99 -14.65 17.40
CA ILE A 197 -25.99 -15.19 18.32
C ILE A 197 -27.36 -15.18 17.64
N ALA A 198 -28.14 -16.24 17.82
CA ALA A 198 -29.55 -16.26 17.44
C ALA A 198 -30.42 -16.78 18.59
N ARG A 199 -31.54 -16.10 18.88
CA ARG A 199 -32.46 -16.45 19.96
C ARG A 199 -33.92 -16.33 19.51
N ILE A 200 -34.76 -17.19 20.06
CA ILE A 200 -36.22 -17.11 19.88
C ILE A 200 -36.75 -16.09 20.88
N VAL A 201 -37.55 -15.14 20.42
CA VAL A 201 -38.13 -14.06 21.22
C VAL A 201 -39.64 -13.98 20.98
N PRO A 202 -40.45 -13.58 21.98
CA PRO A 202 -41.87 -13.38 21.78
C PRO A 202 -42.11 -12.18 20.86
N GLY A 203 -43.16 -12.26 20.04
CA GLY A 203 -43.52 -11.17 19.14
C GLY A 203 -43.91 -9.86 19.85
N SER A 204 -44.13 -9.87 21.16
CA SER A 204 -44.30 -8.66 21.97
C SER A 204 -43.00 -7.85 22.12
N SER A 205 -41.84 -8.50 22.13
CA SER A 205 -40.53 -7.85 22.28
C SER A 205 -40.01 -7.20 21.00
N VAL A 206 -40.63 -7.51 19.86
CA VAL A 206 -40.27 -6.92 18.56
C VAL A 206 -41.08 -5.65 18.35
N SER A 207 -40.47 -4.60 17.79
CA SER A 207 -41.19 -3.35 17.49
C SER A 207 -42.25 -3.58 16.40
N GLN A 208 -43.32 -2.77 16.41
CA GLN A 208 -44.40 -2.91 15.43
C GLN A 208 -43.93 -2.65 14.00
N VAL A 209 -42.99 -1.71 13.83
CA VAL A 209 -42.38 -1.38 12.55
C VAL A 209 -41.63 -2.59 12.00
N MET A 210 -40.79 -3.22 12.83
CA MET A 210 -40.04 -4.41 12.46
C MET A 210 -40.95 -5.60 12.10
N LYS A 211 -42.05 -5.80 12.83
CA LYS A 211 -43.07 -6.81 12.48
C LYS A 211 -43.70 -6.53 11.12
N SER A 212 -44.06 -5.27 10.85
CA SER A 212 -44.65 -4.85 9.58
C SER A 212 -43.69 -5.15 8.42
N ASN A 213 -42.43 -4.75 8.57
CA ASN A 213 -41.34 -4.97 7.64
C ASN A 213 -41.17 -6.48 7.33
N VAL A 214 -40.96 -7.28 8.36
CA VAL A 214 -40.82 -8.75 8.23
C VAL A 214 -42.04 -9.37 7.57
N SER A 215 -43.25 -8.89 7.87
CA SER A 215 -44.49 -9.39 7.25
C SER A 215 -44.54 -9.07 5.76
N ALA A 216 -44.11 -7.87 5.36
CA ALA A 216 -44.09 -7.43 3.98
C ALA A 216 -43.12 -8.31 3.16
N VAL A 217 -41.88 -8.46 3.63
CA VAL A 217 -40.90 -9.31 2.94
C VAL A 217 -41.33 -10.76 2.87
N ASN A 218 -41.96 -11.29 3.94
CA ASN A 218 -42.46 -12.65 3.89
C ASN A 218 -43.55 -12.85 2.84
N ARG A 219 -44.44 -11.86 2.64
CA ARG A 219 -45.43 -11.89 1.55
C ARG A 219 -44.75 -11.82 0.18
N LEU A 220 -43.75 -10.95 0.00
CA LEU A 220 -43.05 -10.79 -1.28
C LEU A 220 -42.26 -12.04 -1.70
N VAL A 221 -41.53 -12.63 -0.75
CA VAL A 221 -40.54 -13.67 -1.06
C VAL A 221 -41.13 -15.09 -0.94
N TYR A 222 -42.11 -15.29 -0.06
CA TYR A 222 -42.58 -16.63 0.32
C TYR A 222 -44.10 -16.85 0.16
N SER A 223 -44.85 -15.89 -0.40
CA SER A 223 -46.25 -16.13 -0.79
C SER A 223 -46.33 -17.24 -1.84
N LYS A 224 -47.24 -18.20 -1.62
CA LYS A 224 -47.55 -19.27 -2.58
C LYS A 224 -48.29 -18.75 -3.82
N ASN A 225 -48.99 -17.61 -3.73
CA ASN A 225 -49.67 -16.98 -4.87
C ASN A 225 -48.79 -15.86 -5.44
N LYS A 226 -48.11 -16.14 -6.55
CA LYS A 226 -47.30 -15.17 -7.32
C LYS A 226 -48.14 -14.26 -8.23
N GLU A 227 -49.45 -14.47 -8.33
CA GLU A 227 -50.28 -13.85 -9.37
C GLU A 227 -50.64 -12.37 -9.11
N ASN A 228 -50.55 -11.89 -7.87
CA ASN A 228 -51.01 -10.53 -7.53
C ASN A 228 -49.89 -9.51 -7.26
N LEU A 229 -48.66 -9.80 -7.67
CA LEU A 229 -47.56 -8.85 -7.57
C LEU A 229 -46.89 -8.64 -8.92
N SER A 230 -47.51 -7.78 -9.73
CA SER A 230 -46.90 -7.19 -10.91
C SER A 230 -45.77 -6.22 -10.48
N LEU A 231 -44.64 -6.79 -10.09
CA LEU A 231 -43.35 -6.14 -10.21
C LEU A 231 -42.54 -7.02 -11.15
N ASN A 232 -42.17 -6.47 -12.31
CA ASN A 232 -41.31 -7.09 -13.30
C ASN A 232 -39.95 -7.47 -12.67
N MET A 233 -39.90 -8.58 -11.96
CA MET A 233 -38.68 -9.34 -11.77
C MET A 233 -38.78 -10.50 -12.77
N GLY A 234 -37.93 -10.45 -13.79
CA GLY A 234 -37.82 -11.48 -14.82
C GLY A 234 -37.62 -12.88 -14.24
N PRO A 235 -37.69 -13.93 -15.09
CA PRO A 235 -37.79 -15.32 -14.64
C PRO A 235 -36.69 -15.60 -13.62
N THR A 236 -37.12 -15.94 -12.40
CA THR A 236 -36.25 -16.40 -11.32
C THR A 236 -35.63 -17.72 -11.78
N LYS A 237 -34.55 -17.62 -12.57
CA LYS A 237 -33.62 -18.71 -12.80
C LYS A 237 -33.35 -19.31 -11.44
N THR A 238 -33.50 -20.63 -11.35
CA THR A 238 -33.06 -21.44 -10.21
C THR A 238 -31.57 -21.17 -10.00
N LEU A 239 -31.26 -20.12 -9.24
CA LEU A 239 -29.90 -19.79 -8.85
C LEU A 239 -29.41 -20.99 -8.06
N LYS A 240 -28.29 -21.60 -8.46
CA LYS A 240 -27.65 -22.64 -7.66
C LYS A 240 -27.32 -22.02 -6.28
N HIS A 241 -28.10 -22.35 -5.27
CA HIS A 241 -27.89 -21.85 -3.91
C HIS A 241 -26.66 -22.57 -3.36
N LYS A 242 -25.51 -21.90 -3.28
CA LYS A 242 -24.46 -22.35 -2.37
C LYS A 242 -24.96 -22.05 -0.96
N ILE A 243 -25.13 -23.11 -0.17
CA ILE A 243 -25.53 -23.05 1.23
C ILE A 243 -24.31 -22.50 1.99
N HIS A 244 -24.47 -21.33 2.63
CA HIS A 244 -23.42 -20.70 3.42
C HIS A 244 -23.69 -20.97 4.90
N TYR A 245 -22.83 -21.76 5.52
CA TYR A 245 -22.98 -22.31 6.88
C TYR A 245 -22.63 -21.27 7.96
N SER A 246 -23.61 -20.82 8.74
CA SER A 246 -23.36 -20.12 10.01
C SER A 246 -23.45 -21.12 11.16
N ARG A 247 -22.38 -21.28 11.94
CA ARG A 247 -22.34 -22.14 13.15
C ARG A 247 -22.76 -21.36 14.40
N ALA A 248 -23.85 -20.60 14.35
CA ALA A 248 -24.38 -19.94 15.54
C ALA A 248 -25.07 -20.98 16.42
N ILE A 249 -24.30 -21.62 17.30
CA ILE A 249 -24.80 -22.53 18.33
C ILE A 249 -25.55 -21.69 19.38
N GLN A 250 -26.77 -22.10 19.72
CA GLN A 250 -27.58 -21.46 20.75
C GLN A 250 -26.92 -21.64 22.13
N GLU A 251 -26.54 -20.53 22.79
CA GLU A 251 -26.46 -20.50 24.25
C GLU A 251 -27.87 -20.24 24.80
N LEU A 252 -28.38 -21.25 25.50
CA LEU A 252 -29.53 -21.16 26.40
C LEU A 252 -29.21 -20.11 27.47
N VAL A 253 -29.87 -18.96 27.43
CA VAL A 253 -30.04 -18.17 28.65
C VAL A 253 -31.34 -18.67 29.27
N VAL A 254 -31.20 -19.71 30.08
CA VAL A 254 -32.12 -19.95 31.19
C VAL A 254 -31.54 -19.12 32.33
N GLU A 255 -32.11 -17.94 32.54
CA GLU A 255 -32.14 -17.27 33.84
C GLU A 255 -33.61 -17.13 34.24
#